data_AF-A0A381SNR1-F1
#
_entry.id   AF-A0A381SNR1-F1
#
_cell.length_a   1.000
_cell.length_b   1.000
_cell.length_c   1.000
_cell.angle_alpha   90.00
_cell.angle_beta   90.00
_cell.angle_gamma   90.00
#
_symmetry.space_group_name_H-M   'P 1'
#
loop_
_entity.id
_entity.type
_entity.pdbx_description
1 polymer ?
#
loop_
_entity_poly.entity_id
_entity_poly.type
_entity_poly.pdbx_seq_one_letter_code
_entity_poly.pdbx_strand_id
1 'polypeptide(L)'
;MIGIKAIGTYLPDVRTSNFDRMDKFGMTASFVRDKIGFTQVAQKYPDQETSDLCVKAWENLQEQGQISADEIECMIVCTQNPDGHGLPHTSAILHEKLSISQNCAVFDISLGCSGYVYGLSVIKSFMEANGFRKGLLFTADPYSKVMDHDDKKTATLFGDGATVTLLTEDPVFDFGKFVFGSDGSKKEGIIVRGDGHVHMNGRAVFTFTVRVIPNSIRKMLEKNGMTLEIIDRFLLHQGSLHIVNSIADTLGVPREKCPFNSAEFGNTVSSSVPMILAEEFNNQEMKVAVLAGFGVGLSWASTLIFRKI
;
A
#
# COMPACT_ATOMS: atom_id res chain seq x y z
N MET A 1 -12.67 -3.46 -20.04
CA MET A 1 -11.30 -3.04 -19.64
C MET A 1 -11.14 -3.49 -18.20
N ILE A 2 -10.00 -4.11 -17.85
CA ILE A 2 -9.78 -4.59 -16.48
C ILE A 2 -9.51 -3.40 -15.56
N GLY A 3 -10.29 -3.28 -14.49
CA GLY A 3 -10.18 -2.21 -13.49
C GLY A 3 -10.52 -2.71 -12.07
N ILE A 4 -10.54 -1.80 -11.10
CA ILE A 4 -10.85 -2.13 -9.69
C ILE A 4 -12.36 -2.24 -9.49
N LYS A 5 -12.82 -3.38 -8.94
CA LYS A 5 -14.22 -3.62 -8.59
C LYS A 5 -14.53 -3.36 -7.12
N ALA A 6 -13.67 -3.85 -6.23
CA ALA A 6 -13.86 -3.80 -4.78
C ALA A 6 -12.53 -3.99 -4.06
N ILE A 7 -12.46 -3.60 -2.78
CA ILE A 7 -11.28 -3.75 -1.95
C ILE A 7 -11.70 -4.27 -0.58
N GLY A 8 -11.14 -5.41 -0.17
CA GLY A 8 -11.21 -5.89 1.20
C GLY A 8 -9.98 -5.43 1.98
N THR A 9 -10.17 -5.13 3.25
CA THR A 9 -9.09 -4.66 4.13
C THR A 9 -9.05 -5.47 5.41
N TYR A 10 -7.86 -5.56 5.99
CA TYR A 10 -7.66 -6.08 7.33
C TYR A 10 -6.60 -5.26 8.06
N LEU A 11 -6.98 -4.85 9.27
CA LEU A 11 -6.08 -4.30 10.27
C LEU A 11 -6.14 -5.24 11.47
N PRO A 12 -5.00 -5.76 11.96
CA PRO A 12 -4.96 -6.48 13.24
C PRO A 12 -5.57 -5.63 14.37
N ASP A 13 -5.96 -6.23 15.51
CA ASP A 13 -6.51 -5.46 16.65
C ASP A 13 -5.43 -4.99 17.64
N VAL A 14 -4.24 -5.61 17.63
CA VAL A 14 -3.16 -5.24 18.54
C VAL A 14 -2.68 -3.84 18.20
N ARG A 15 -2.71 -2.92 19.18
CA ARG A 15 -2.29 -1.53 19.04
C ARG A 15 -1.14 -1.22 19.96
N THR A 16 -0.10 -0.57 19.43
CA THR A 16 0.98 0.00 20.24
C THR A 16 0.92 1.52 20.19
N SER A 17 0.65 2.17 21.33
CA SER A 17 0.56 3.62 21.47
C SER A 17 1.92 4.31 21.31
N ASN A 18 1.99 5.34 20.47
CA ASN A 18 3.13 6.24 20.40
C ASN A 18 3.14 7.25 21.56
N PHE A 19 1.98 7.55 22.16
CA PHE A 19 1.91 8.40 23.34
C PHE A 19 2.53 7.71 24.56
N ASP A 20 2.27 6.42 24.74
CA ASP A 20 2.77 5.65 25.89
C ASP A 20 4.29 5.42 25.80
N ARG A 21 4.86 5.57 24.60
CA ARG A 21 6.29 5.40 24.31
C ARG A 21 7.04 6.73 24.23
N MET A 22 6.41 7.85 24.57
CA MET A 22 7.04 9.18 24.45
C MET A 22 8.28 9.31 25.32
N ASP A 23 8.23 8.90 26.58
CA ASP A 23 9.36 9.00 27.51
C ASP A 23 10.50 8.09 27.05
N LYS A 24 10.18 6.84 26.68
CA LYS A 24 11.14 5.86 26.13
C LYS A 24 11.94 6.44 24.96
N PHE A 25 11.27 7.13 24.05
CA PHE A 25 11.86 7.61 22.81
C PHE A 25 12.21 9.10 22.82
N GLY A 26 12.04 9.82 23.95
CA GLY A 26 12.22 11.26 24.02
C GLY A 26 11.40 11.99 22.95
N MET A 27 10.09 11.73 22.89
CA MET A 27 9.15 12.37 21.96
C MET A 27 8.26 13.37 22.68
N THR A 28 7.76 14.35 21.93
CA THR A 28 6.70 15.26 22.39
C THR A 28 5.36 14.85 21.77
N ALA A 29 4.25 15.23 22.41
CA ALA A 29 2.92 14.98 21.87
C ALA A 29 2.71 15.65 20.49
N SER A 30 3.31 16.84 20.27
CA SER A 30 3.31 17.52 18.97
C SER A 30 4.11 16.78 17.90
N PHE A 31 5.23 16.14 18.26
CA PHE A 31 5.98 15.30 17.32
C PHE A 31 5.15 14.09 16.86
N VAL A 32 4.42 13.46 17.79
CA VAL A 32 3.53 12.33 17.49
C VAL A 32 2.37 12.76 16.60
N ARG A 33 1.64 13.83 16.97
CA ARG A 33 0.45 14.27 16.22
C ARG A 33 0.76 14.98 14.91
N ASP A 34 1.69 15.92 14.93
CA ASP A 34 1.81 16.93 13.87
C ASP A 34 2.91 16.56 12.86
N LYS A 35 3.88 15.73 13.27
CA LYS A 35 5.01 15.33 12.42
C LYS A 35 4.91 13.89 11.93
N ILE A 36 4.78 12.93 12.85
CA ILE A 36 4.57 11.53 12.46
C ILE A 36 3.14 11.35 11.96
N GLY A 37 2.16 11.80 12.74
CA GLY A 37 0.74 11.62 12.47
C GLY A 37 0.17 10.30 12.99
N PHE A 38 1.01 9.38 13.45
CA PHE A 38 0.58 8.08 13.98
C PHE A 38 0.50 8.15 15.50
N THR A 39 -0.70 8.08 16.05
CA THR A 39 -0.94 7.96 17.49
C THR A 39 -0.72 6.54 17.97
N GLN A 40 -0.98 5.56 17.10
CA GLN A 40 -0.79 4.13 17.35
C GLN A 40 -0.27 3.44 16.09
N VAL A 41 0.35 2.28 16.26
CA VAL A 41 0.69 1.36 15.16
C VAL A 41 -0.01 0.02 15.38
N ALA A 42 -0.55 -0.56 14.31
CA ALA A 42 -1.16 -1.89 14.34
C ALA A 42 -0.07 -2.97 14.24
N GLN A 43 -0.25 -4.10 14.92
CA GLN A 43 0.68 -5.22 14.84
C GLN A 43 -0.08 -6.52 14.66
N LYS A 44 0.41 -7.40 13.79
CA LYS A 44 -0.13 -8.76 13.67
C LYS A 44 0.02 -9.52 14.98
N TYR A 45 -0.82 -10.53 15.18
CA TYR A 45 -0.63 -11.45 16.29
C TYR A 45 0.66 -12.28 16.10
N PRO A 46 1.30 -12.74 17.19
CA PRO A 46 2.55 -13.51 17.11
C PRO A 46 2.46 -14.79 16.27
N ASP A 47 1.29 -15.41 16.23
CA ASP A 47 0.97 -16.65 15.50
C ASP A 47 0.52 -16.44 14.05
N GLN A 48 0.32 -15.19 13.62
CA GLN A 48 -0.05 -14.86 12.25
C GLN A 48 1.18 -14.68 11.35
N GLU A 49 1.10 -15.13 10.11
CA GLU A 49 2.03 -14.79 9.03
C GLU A 49 1.37 -13.87 8.00
N THR A 50 2.11 -13.50 6.96
CA THR A 50 1.64 -12.57 5.91
C THR A 50 0.40 -13.09 5.21
N SER A 51 0.36 -14.38 4.87
CA SER A 51 -0.81 -15.03 4.28
C SER A 51 -2.04 -15.02 5.20
N ASP A 52 -1.88 -15.07 6.52
CA ASP A 52 -3.00 -14.99 7.47
C ASP A 52 -3.66 -13.61 7.44
N LEU A 53 -2.87 -12.55 7.32
CA LEU A 53 -3.40 -11.20 7.11
C LEU A 53 -4.18 -11.11 5.78
N CYS A 54 -3.66 -11.74 4.72
CA CYS A 54 -4.35 -11.81 3.43
C CYS A 54 -5.68 -12.57 3.53
N VAL A 55 -5.75 -13.68 4.26
CA VAL A 55 -7.01 -14.42 4.50
C VAL A 55 -8.05 -13.50 5.12
N LYS A 56 -7.67 -12.69 6.11
CA LYS A 56 -8.60 -11.74 6.74
C LYS A 56 -9.05 -10.62 5.81
N ALA A 57 -8.17 -10.11 4.95
CA ALA A 57 -8.58 -9.15 3.93
C ALA A 57 -9.54 -9.77 2.89
N TRP A 58 -9.34 -11.05 2.56
CA TRP A 58 -10.23 -11.82 1.69
C TRP A 58 -11.61 -12.04 2.32
N GLU A 59 -11.67 -12.46 3.58
CA GLU A 59 -12.93 -12.59 4.33
C GLU A 59 -13.72 -11.27 4.29
N ASN A 60 -13.06 -10.13 4.55
CA ASN A 60 -13.67 -8.81 4.45
C ASN A 60 -14.18 -8.47 3.03
N LEU A 61 -13.44 -8.86 1.98
CA LEU A 61 -13.90 -8.67 0.60
C LEU A 61 -15.16 -9.50 0.31
N GLN A 62 -15.22 -10.74 0.80
CA GLN A 62 -16.38 -11.62 0.61
C GLN A 62 -17.63 -11.14 1.34
N GLU A 63 -17.48 -10.43 2.46
CA GLU A 63 -18.60 -9.79 3.16
C GLU A 63 -19.26 -8.67 2.32
N GLN A 64 -18.50 -8.03 1.43
CA GLN A 64 -19.00 -6.97 0.54
C GLN A 64 -19.79 -7.52 -0.65
N GLY A 65 -19.69 -8.82 -0.94
CA GLY A 65 -20.42 -9.47 -2.03
C GLY A 65 -19.96 -10.90 -2.25
N GLN A 66 -20.86 -11.74 -2.79
CA GLN A 66 -20.56 -13.13 -3.07
C GLN A 66 -19.58 -13.25 -4.24
N ILE A 67 -18.28 -13.39 -3.92
CA ILE A 67 -17.21 -13.70 -4.87
C ILE A 67 -16.79 -15.15 -4.61
N SER A 68 -16.96 -16.00 -5.62
CA SER A 68 -16.53 -17.39 -5.53
C SER A 68 -15.03 -17.50 -5.83
N ALA A 69 -14.31 -18.27 -4.99
CA ALA A 69 -12.90 -18.59 -5.20
C ALA A 69 -12.65 -19.34 -6.52
N ASP A 70 -13.65 -20.09 -7.01
CA ASP A 70 -13.58 -20.84 -8.27
C ASP A 70 -13.52 -19.95 -9.51
N GLU A 71 -13.93 -18.68 -9.39
CA GLU A 71 -13.94 -17.74 -10.50
C GLU A 71 -12.63 -16.95 -10.61
N ILE A 72 -11.69 -17.13 -9.68
CA ILE A 72 -10.44 -16.38 -9.65
C ILE A 72 -9.40 -17.03 -10.56
N GLU A 73 -8.96 -16.31 -11.57
CA GLU A 73 -8.05 -16.83 -12.61
C GLU A 73 -6.59 -16.42 -12.38
N CYS A 74 -6.36 -15.35 -11.62
CA CYS A 74 -5.02 -15.00 -11.13
C CYS A 74 -5.05 -14.36 -9.73
N MET A 75 -4.03 -14.66 -8.93
CA MET A 75 -3.83 -14.07 -7.61
C MET A 75 -2.37 -13.67 -7.42
N ILE A 76 -2.13 -12.41 -7.07
CA ILE A 76 -0.78 -11.88 -6.86
C ILE A 76 -0.67 -11.37 -5.43
N VAL A 77 0.41 -11.71 -4.73
CA VAL A 77 0.72 -11.15 -3.40
C VAL A 77 1.91 -10.20 -3.49
N CYS A 78 1.70 -8.93 -3.15
CA CYS A 78 2.78 -7.96 -3.00
C CYS A 78 3.29 -7.99 -1.56
N THR A 79 4.53 -8.45 -1.36
CA THR A 79 5.18 -8.50 -0.05
C THR A 79 6.71 -8.56 -0.15
N GLN A 80 7.41 -7.95 0.81
CA GLN A 80 8.83 -8.11 1.09
C GLN A 80 9.10 -8.85 2.39
N ASN A 81 8.06 -9.14 3.17
CA ASN A 81 8.13 -9.93 4.39
C ASN A 81 7.27 -11.18 4.22
N PRO A 82 7.66 -12.12 3.33
CA PRO A 82 6.83 -13.27 2.99
C PRO A 82 6.67 -14.23 4.18
N ASP A 83 5.75 -15.18 4.05
CA ASP A 83 5.62 -16.30 4.96
C ASP A 83 6.94 -17.09 5.06
N GLY A 84 7.26 -17.57 6.26
CA GLY A 84 8.47 -18.35 6.51
C GLY A 84 9.73 -17.62 6.02
N HIS A 85 10.43 -18.22 5.05
CA HIS A 85 11.63 -17.64 4.41
C HIS A 85 11.42 -17.30 2.93
N GLY A 86 10.16 -17.21 2.48
CA GLY A 86 9.81 -16.94 1.08
C GLY A 86 9.86 -18.15 0.14
N LEU A 87 10.04 -19.37 0.67
CA LEU A 87 9.94 -20.61 -0.09
C LEU A 87 9.11 -21.66 0.69
N PRO A 88 7.95 -22.11 0.18
CA PRO A 88 7.27 -21.61 -1.03
C PRO A 88 6.90 -20.12 -0.90
N HIS A 89 6.64 -19.48 -2.03
CA HIS A 89 6.24 -18.07 -2.05
C HIS A 89 4.84 -17.90 -1.41
N THR A 90 4.54 -16.73 -0.86
CA THR A 90 3.35 -16.48 -0.03
C THR A 90 2.06 -16.75 -0.78
N SER A 91 1.95 -16.40 -2.07
CA SER A 91 0.74 -16.66 -2.84
C SER A 91 0.41 -18.14 -3.01
N ALA A 92 1.40 -19.04 -2.97
CA ALA A 92 1.14 -20.49 -3.00
C ALA A 92 0.55 -20.99 -1.67
N ILE A 93 1.02 -20.46 -0.54
CA ILE A 93 0.44 -20.76 0.78
C ILE A 93 -0.99 -20.21 0.85
N LEU A 94 -1.17 -18.96 0.42
CA LEU A 94 -2.49 -18.32 0.39
C LEU A 94 -3.46 -19.05 -0.54
N HIS A 95 -2.99 -19.58 -1.67
CA HIS A 95 -3.80 -20.33 -2.63
C HIS A 95 -4.47 -21.55 -1.97
N GLU A 96 -3.70 -22.28 -1.17
CA GLU A 96 -4.21 -23.41 -0.36
C GLU A 96 -5.19 -22.94 0.71
N LYS A 97 -4.83 -21.91 1.50
CA LYS A 97 -5.70 -21.34 2.54
C LYS A 97 -7.05 -20.86 2.02
N LEU A 98 -7.08 -20.31 0.81
CA LEU A 98 -8.30 -19.80 0.18
C LEU A 98 -9.05 -20.84 -0.65
N SER A 99 -8.50 -22.07 -0.79
CA SER A 99 -9.08 -23.12 -1.63
C SER A 99 -9.37 -22.63 -3.07
N ILE A 100 -8.49 -21.80 -3.62
CA ILE A 100 -8.63 -21.28 -4.98
C ILE A 100 -8.38 -22.40 -5.99
N SER A 101 -9.04 -22.33 -7.14
CA SER A 101 -8.89 -23.29 -8.24
C SER A 101 -7.42 -23.56 -8.60
N GLN A 102 -7.08 -24.83 -8.88
CA GLN A 102 -5.74 -25.23 -9.33
C GLN A 102 -5.34 -24.62 -10.68
N ASN A 103 -6.31 -24.11 -11.45
CA ASN A 103 -6.05 -23.42 -12.72
C ASN A 103 -5.75 -21.92 -12.53
N CYS A 104 -5.75 -21.41 -11.29
CA CYS A 104 -5.41 -20.03 -10.99
C CYS A 104 -3.90 -19.80 -11.06
N ALA A 105 -3.47 -18.77 -11.81
CA ALA A 105 -2.08 -18.35 -11.82
C ALA A 105 -1.74 -17.57 -10.53
N VAL A 106 -0.77 -18.04 -9.76
CA VAL A 106 -0.35 -17.39 -8.50
C VAL A 106 1.15 -17.09 -8.47
N PHE A 107 1.51 -15.88 -8.00
CA PHE A 107 2.90 -15.50 -7.75
C PHE A 107 3.04 -14.26 -6.85
N ASP A 108 4.24 -14.04 -6.32
CA ASP A 108 4.56 -12.89 -5.48
C ASP A 108 5.24 -11.76 -6.27
N ILE A 109 5.05 -10.52 -5.82
CA ILE A 109 5.83 -9.33 -6.20
C ILE A 109 6.59 -8.83 -4.98
N SER A 110 7.92 -8.86 -5.04
CA SER A 110 8.80 -8.36 -3.98
C SER A 110 8.97 -6.83 -4.02
N LEU A 111 7.93 -6.09 -3.65
CA LEU A 111 7.93 -4.63 -3.50
C LEU A 111 7.20 -4.20 -2.22
N GLY A 112 7.63 -3.08 -1.63
CA GLY A 112 7.01 -2.50 -0.44
C GLY A 112 6.08 -1.34 -0.78
N CYS A 113 6.37 -0.14 -0.27
CA CYS A 113 5.49 1.04 -0.32
C CYS A 113 5.02 1.51 -1.71
N SER A 114 5.71 1.15 -2.80
CA SER A 114 5.30 1.42 -4.19
C SER A 114 4.52 0.25 -4.83
N GLY A 115 4.48 -0.88 -4.13
CA GLY A 115 4.08 -2.18 -4.60
C GLY A 115 2.62 -2.26 -5.04
N TYR A 116 1.70 -1.55 -4.39
CA TYR A 116 0.30 -1.54 -4.83
C TYR A 116 0.15 -1.01 -6.25
N VAL A 117 0.77 0.13 -6.58
CA VAL A 117 0.63 0.76 -7.91
C VAL A 117 1.38 -0.04 -8.98
N TYR A 118 2.54 -0.61 -8.65
CA TYR A 118 3.21 -1.59 -9.52
C TYR A 118 2.33 -2.82 -9.75
N GLY A 119 1.79 -3.38 -8.67
CA GLY A 119 0.92 -4.54 -8.66
C GLY A 119 -0.30 -4.34 -9.54
N LEU A 120 -1.00 -3.21 -9.43
CA LEU A 120 -2.14 -2.87 -10.29
C LEU A 120 -1.79 -2.92 -11.78
N SER A 121 -0.64 -2.34 -12.16
CA SER A 121 -0.18 -2.42 -13.55
C SER A 121 0.15 -3.85 -13.97
N VAL A 122 0.83 -4.61 -13.11
CA VAL A 122 1.24 -5.99 -13.41
C VAL A 122 0.00 -6.88 -13.57
N ILE A 123 -0.92 -6.86 -12.61
CA ILE A 123 -2.12 -7.70 -12.65
C ILE A 123 -3.02 -7.34 -13.83
N LYS A 124 -3.21 -6.04 -14.10
CA LYS A 124 -4.02 -5.58 -15.24
C LYS A 124 -3.45 -6.12 -16.55
N SER A 125 -2.16 -5.89 -16.80
CA SER A 125 -1.52 -6.33 -18.03
C SER A 125 -1.47 -7.85 -18.16
N PHE A 126 -1.24 -8.56 -17.05
CA PHE A 126 -1.23 -10.02 -17.03
C PHE A 126 -2.62 -10.61 -17.34
N MET A 127 -3.68 -10.07 -16.73
CA MET A 127 -5.05 -10.48 -17.02
C MET A 127 -5.43 -10.23 -18.48
N GLU A 128 -5.16 -9.02 -18.99
CA GLU A 128 -5.49 -8.64 -20.37
C GLU A 128 -4.76 -9.50 -21.40
N ALA A 129 -3.48 -9.82 -21.16
CA ALA A 129 -2.68 -10.65 -22.07
C ALA A 129 -3.17 -12.11 -22.15
N ASN A 130 -3.82 -12.62 -21.09
CA ASN A 130 -4.26 -14.01 -21.00
C ASN A 130 -5.79 -14.18 -21.12
N GLY A 131 -6.53 -13.08 -21.28
CA GLY A 131 -7.99 -13.11 -21.39
C GLY A 131 -8.72 -13.41 -20.08
N PHE A 132 -8.08 -13.16 -18.93
CA PHE A 132 -8.69 -13.34 -17.61
C PHE A 132 -9.68 -12.22 -17.30
N ARG A 133 -10.72 -12.56 -16.54
CA ARG A 133 -11.85 -11.70 -16.18
C ARG A 133 -11.88 -11.35 -14.71
N LYS A 134 -11.40 -12.20 -13.82
CA LYS A 134 -11.36 -11.95 -12.36
C LYS A 134 -9.99 -12.27 -11.76
N GLY A 135 -9.39 -11.28 -11.12
CA GLY A 135 -8.08 -11.40 -10.48
C GLY A 135 -8.02 -10.72 -9.13
N LEU A 136 -7.13 -11.21 -8.26
CA LEU A 136 -6.92 -10.67 -6.92
C LEU A 136 -5.50 -10.13 -6.79
N LEU A 137 -5.37 -8.88 -6.34
CA LEU A 137 -4.11 -8.30 -5.93
C LEU A 137 -4.11 -8.12 -4.41
N PHE A 138 -3.36 -8.95 -3.71
CA PHE A 138 -3.11 -8.81 -2.29
C PHE A 138 -1.91 -7.89 -2.04
N THR A 139 -2.01 -7.11 -0.96
CA THR A 139 -0.87 -6.41 -0.37
C THR A 139 -0.83 -6.78 1.11
N ALA A 140 0.34 -7.18 1.62
CA ALA A 140 0.54 -7.46 3.04
C ALA A 140 2.04 -7.43 3.33
N ASP A 141 2.48 -6.52 4.19
CA ASP A 141 3.89 -6.30 4.48
C ASP A 141 4.10 -6.09 5.98
N PRO A 142 4.04 -7.16 6.79
CA PRO A 142 4.18 -7.03 8.23
C PRO A 142 5.64 -6.72 8.61
N TYR A 143 5.95 -5.44 8.69
CA TYR A 143 7.29 -4.97 9.07
C TYR A 143 7.61 -5.31 10.53
N SER A 144 6.61 -5.59 11.37
CA SER A 144 6.83 -6.13 12.71
C SER A 144 7.73 -7.37 12.74
N LYS A 145 7.79 -8.17 11.66
CA LYS A 145 8.68 -9.34 11.54
C LYS A 145 10.17 -8.99 11.55
N VAL A 146 10.51 -7.78 11.09
CA VAL A 146 11.90 -7.33 10.89
C VAL A 146 12.17 -6.02 11.63
N MET A 147 11.30 -5.60 12.54
CA MET A 147 11.46 -4.32 13.23
C MET A 147 12.22 -4.49 14.54
N ASP A 148 13.16 -3.58 14.81
CA ASP A 148 13.69 -3.40 16.16
C ASP A 148 12.69 -2.53 16.95
N HIS A 149 12.07 -3.11 17.98
CA HIS A 149 11.08 -2.42 18.82
C HIS A 149 11.68 -1.32 19.73
N ASP A 150 13.01 -1.24 19.82
CA ASP A 150 13.76 -0.19 20.50
C ASP A 150 14.29 0.91 19.56
N ASP A 151 14.20 0.73 18.24
CA ASP A 151 14.51 1.80 17.29
C ASP A 151 13.33 2.76 17.12
N LYS A 152 13.43 3.93 17.76
CA LYS A 152 12.49 5.05 17.61
C LYS A 152 12.10 5.33 16.15
N LYS A 153 13.04 5.24 15.19
CA LYS A 153 12.79 5.68 13.82
C LYS A 153 11.84 4.77 13.05
N THR A 154 11.77 3.49 13.42
CA THR A 154 10.98 2.47 12.72
C THR A 154 9.81 2.00 13.58
N ALA A 155 10.04 1.79 14.88
CA ALA A 155 9.04 1.32 15.86
C ALA A 155 7.83 2.25 16.05
N THR A 156 7.98 3.54 15.74
CA THR A 156 6.88 4.52 15.83
C THR A 156 6.15 4.73 14.50
N LEU A 157 6.63 4.13 13.41
CA LEU A 157 6.12 4.36 12.06
C LEU A 157 5.36 3.17 11.51
N PHE A 158 5.98 2.00 11.49
CA PHE A 158 5.43 0.86 10.77
C PHE A 158 4.34 0.16 11.58
N GLY A 159 3.24 -0.11 10.89
CA GLY A 159 2.20 -1.00 11.35
C GLY A 159 1.96 -2.10 10.33
N ASP A 160 1.28 -3.15 10.76
CA ASP A 160 0.92 -4.28 9.91
C ASP A 160 -0.53 -4.15 9.44
N GLY A 161 -0.79 -4.70 8.27
CA GLY A 161 -2.11 -4.73 7.67
C GLY A 161 -2.08 -5.44 6.33
N ALA A 162 -3.26 -5.73 5.81
CA ALA A 162 -3.41 -6.33 4.50
C ALA A 162 -4.60 -5.74 3.75
N THR A 163 -4.53 -5.79 2.42
CA THR A 163 -5.68 -5.57 1.55
C THR A 163 -5.74 -6.61 0.46
N VAL A 164 -6.92 -6.79 -0.12
CA VAL A 164 -7.13 -7.47 -1.39
C VAL A 164 -7.93 -6.57 -2.30
N THR A 165 -7.44 -6.35 -3.51
CA THR A 165 -8.14 -5.61 -4.55
C THR A 165 -8.67 -6.61 -5.57
N LEU A 166 -9.98 -6.63 -5.77
CA LEU A 166 -10.62 -7.39 -6.84
C LEU A 166 -10.55 -6.59 -8.13
N LEU A 167 -9.97 -7.19 -9.18
CA LEU A 167 -9.98 -6.64 -10.52
C LEU A 167 -10.94 -7.42 -11.42
N THR A 168 -11.76 -6.70 -12.18
CA THR A 168 -12.74 -7.30 -13.11
C THR A 168 -12.90 -6.51 -14.40
N GLU A 169 -13.61 -7.08 -15.37
CA GLU A 169 -14.03 -6.41 -16.61
C GLU A 169 -15.20 -5.41 -16.44
N ASP A 170 -15.88 -5.43 -15.28
CA ASP A 170 -16.93 -4.48 -14.89
C ASP A 170 -16.50 -3.64 -13.67
N PRO A 171 -15.46 -2.80 -13.80
CA PRO A 171 -14.88 -2.12 -12.65
C PRO A 171 -15.70 -0.90 -12.20
N VAL A 172 -15.52 -0.52 -10.93
CA VAL A 172 -15.94 0.79 -10.41
C VAL A 172 -14.92 1.85 -10.81
N PHE A 173 -13.63 1.51 -10.78
CA PHE A 173 -12.55 2.41 -11.17
C PHE A 173 -11.73 1.83 -12.32
N ASP A 174 -11.61 2.59 -13.41
CA ASP A 174 -10.66 2.31 -14.49
C ASP A 174 -9.31 3.00 -14.23
N PHE A 175 -8.27 2.61 -14.96
CA PHE A 175 -6.92 3.13 -14.79
C PHE A 175 -6.55 4.14 -15.87
N GLY A 176 -5.82 5.18 -15.46
CA GLY A 176 -4.99 5.95 -16.36
C GLY A 176 -3.67 5.24 -16.71
N LYS A 177 -2.80 5.97 -17.39
CA LYS A 177 -1.45 5.53 -17.70
C LYS A 177 -0.57 5.63 -16.46
N PHE A 178 0.18 4.56 -16.22
CA PHE A 178 1.12 4.45 -15.12
C PHE A 178 2.46 5.14 -15.44
N VAL A 179 3.12 5.63 -14.40
CA VAL A 179 4.52 6.10 -14.38
C VAL A 179 5.24 5.39 -13.23
N PHE A 180 6.48 4.97 -13.50
CA PHE A 180 7.30 4.18 -12.59
C PHE A 180 8.68 4.80 -12.42
N GLY A 181 9.37 4.43 -11.36
CA GLY A 181 10.81 4.67 -11.23
C GLY A 181 11.45 3.93 -10.07
N SER A 182 12.76 3.76 -10.17
CA SER A 182 13.58 3.10 -9.16
C SER A 182 14.99 3.69 -9.18
N ASP A 183 15.57 3.86 -8.00
CA ASP A 183 16.92 4.36 -7.78
C ASP A 183 17.63 3.47 -6.76
N GLY A 184 18.19 2.36 -7.26
CA GLY A 184 18.93 1.36 -6.49
C GLY A 184 20.17 1.91 -5.79
N SER A 185 20.71 3.05 -6.26
CA SER A 185 21.85 3.70 -5.60
C SER A 185 21.50 4.19 -4.19
N LYS A 186 20.20 4.35 -3.89
CA LYS A 186 19.66 4.80 -2.60
C LYS A 186 19.20 3.67 -1.69
N LYS A 187 19.63 2.43 -1.93
CA LYS A 187 19.27 1.26 -1.11
C LYS A 187 19.46 1.45 0.40
N GLU A 188 20.48 2.21 0.81
CA GLU A 188 20.75 2.53 2.22
C GLU A 188 19.68 3.42 2.88
N GLY A 189 18.70 3.91 2.12
CA GLY A 189 17.56 4.67 2.65
C GLY A 189 16.66 3.81 3.53
N ILE A 190 16.37 2.58 3.11
CA ILE A 190 15.56 1.58 3.82
C ILE A 190 16.12 0.19 3.48
N ILE A 191 16.65 -0.52 4.47
CA ILE A 191 17.34 -1.80 4.26
C ILE A 191 17.24 -2.69 5.50
N VAL A 192 17.05 -4.01 5.31
CA VAL A 192 17.28 -4.99 6.38
C VAL A 192 18.77 -5.32 6.42
N ARG A 193 19.40 -5.17 7.59
CA ARG A 193 20.84 -5.43 7.76
C ARG A 193 21.09 -6.84 8.29
N GLY A 194 22.37 -7.19 8.47
CA GLY A 194 22.77 -8.51 8.96
C GLY A 194 22.31 -8.85 10.38
N ASP A 195 21.77 -7.86 11.12
CA ASP A 195 21.08 -8.06 12.40
C ASP A 195 19.62 -8.51 12.25
N GLY A 196 19.11 -8.62 11.00
CA GLY A 196 17.74 -9.01 10.71
C GLY A 196 16.73 -7.87 10.90
N HIS A 197 17.18 -6.66 11.25
CA HIS A 197 16.30 -5.53 11.49
C HIS A 197 16.26 -4.55 10.32
N VAL A 198 15.12 -3.90 10.11
CA VAL A 198 14.96 -2.78 9.17
C VAL A 198 15.63 -1.53 9.73
N HIS A 199 16.50 -0.93 8.93
CA HIS A 199 17.15 0.34 9.20
C HIS A 199 16.65 1.39 8.22
N MET A 200 16.33 2.57 8.72
CA MET A 200 15.85 3.68 7.90
C MET A 200 16.66 4.97 8.13
N ASN A 201 17.14 5.56 7.03
CA ASN A 201 17.59 6.94 7.00
C ASN A 201 16.43 7.88 6.65
N GLY A 202 15.62 8.22 7.65
CA GLY A 202 14.40 9.02 7.46
C GLY A 202 14.63 10.38 6.77
N ARG A 203 15.80 11.01 6.97
CA ARG A 203 16.15 12.26 6.28
C ARG A 203 16.35 12.03 4.79
N ALA A 204 17.12 11.01 4.41
CA ALA A 204 17.37 10.68 3.01
C ALA A 204 16.08 10.28 2.29
N VAL A 205 15.23 9.48 2.95
CA VAL A 205 13.91 9.08 2.43
C VAL A 205 13.01 10.30 2.25
N PHE A 206 12.91 11.17 3.25
CA PHE A 206 12.11 12.40 3.15
C PHE A 206 12.56 13.28 1.98
N THR A 207 13.87 13.57 1.87
CA THR A 207 14.42 14.40 0.78
C THR A 207 14.18 13.78 -0.60
N PHE A 208 14.26 12.46 -0.72
CA PHE A 208 13.87 11.76 -1.94
C PHE A 208 12.38 12.00 -2.25
N THR A 209 11.51 11.75 -1.28
CA THR A 209 10.06 11.76 -1.47
C THR A 209 9.54 13.13 -1.92
N VAL A 210 9.90 14.20 -1.22
CA VAL A 210 9.41 15.56 -1.55
C VAL A 210 9.91 16.06 -2.91
N ARG A 211 11.01 15.50 -3.42
CA ARG A 211 11.58 15.85 -4.73
C ARG A 211 11.03 14.99 -5.87
N VAL A 212 10.92 13.70 -5.65
CA VAL A 212 10.65 12.73 -6.73
C VAL A 212 9.15 12.54 -6.96
N ILE A 213 8.36 12.51 -5.90
CA ILE A 213 6.94 12.16 -6.00
C ILE A 213 6.09 13.24 -6.68
N PRO A 214 6.22 14.54 -6.34
CA PRO A 214 5.52 15.59 -7.08
C PRO A 214 5.84 15.59 -8.58
N ASN A 215 7.10 15.32 -8.95
CA ASN A 215 7.51 15.23 -10.34
C ASN A 215 6.96 13.98 -11.04
N SER A 216 6.90 12.83 -10.35
CA SER A 216 6.26 11.62 -10.87
C SER A 216 4.78 11.86 -11.15
N ILE A 217 4.07 12.51 -10.23
CA ILE A 217 2.65 12.85 -10.38
C ILE A 217 2.45 13.79 -11.57
N ARG A 218 3.26 14.86 -11.70
CA ARG A 218 3.18 15.77 -12.86
C ARG A 218 3.40 15.06 -14.19
N LYS A 219 4.43 14.20 -14.29
CA LYS A 219 4.69 13.39 -15.49
C LYS A 219 3.53 12.44 -15.81
N MET A 220 2.94 11.86 -14.77
CA MET A 220 1.80 10.96 -14.90
C MET A 220 0.57 11.72 -15.41
N LEU A 221 0.29 12.91 -14.88
CA LEU A 221 -0.79 13.79 -15.36
C LEU A 221 -0.58 14.20 -16.83
N GLU A 222 0.63 14.64 -17.18
CA GLU A 222 1.01 14.96 -18.57
C GLU A 222 0.78 13.77 -19.51
N LYS A 223 1.21 12.57 -19.11
CA LYS A 223 1.03 11.34 -19.89
C LYS A 223 -0.46 11.03 -20.14
N ASN A 224 -1.34 11.41 -19.21
CA ASN A 224 -2.78 11.28 -19.30
C ASN A 224 -3.49 12.48 -19.92
N GLY A 225 -2.77 13.55 -20.30
CA GLY A 225 -3.36 14.77 -20.83
C GLY A 225 -4.21 15.54 -19.81
N MET A 226 -3.81 15.47 -18.54
CA MET A 226 -4.57 16.01 -17.40
C MET A 226 -3.76 17.02 -16.60
N THR A 227 -4.45 17.79 -15.76
CA THR A 227 -3.86 18.81 -14.89
C THR A 227 -4.26 18.56 -13.43
N LEU A 228 -3.68 19.30 -12.48
CA LEU A 228 -3.92 19.08 -11.04
C LEU A 228 -5.34 19.49 -10.62
N GLU A 229 -5.93 20.47 -11.31
CA GLU A 229 -7.20 21.10 -10.95
C GLU A 229 -8.38 20.13 -11.04
N ILE A 230 -8.31 19.18 -11.98
CA ILE A 230 -9.36 18.18 -12.22
C ILE A 230 -9.31 17.00 -11.23
N ILE A 231 -8.30 16.94 -10.36
CA ILE A 231 -8.10 15.81 -9.45
C ILE A 231 -8.89 16.04 -8.17
N ASP A 232 -9.75 15.08 -7.81
CA ASP A 232 -10.60 15.16 -6.62
C ASP A 232 -9.86 14.72 -5.36
N ARG A 233 -9.02 13.68 -5.49
CA ARG A 233 -8.25 13.09 -4.39
C ARG A 233 -6.84 12.66 -4.82
N PHE A 234 -5.89 12.81 -3.92
CA PHE A 234 -4.53 12.30 -4.01
C PHE A 234 -4.33 11.24 -2.94
N LEU A 235 -4.49 9.98 -3.32
CA LEU A 235 -4.33 8.83 -2.43
C LEU A 235 -2.85 8.42 -2.43
N LEU A 236 -2.12 9.04 -1.50
CA LEU A 236 -0.68 8.90 -1.37
C LEU A 236 -0.33 7.83 -0.34
N HIS A 237 0.81 7.15 -0.53
CA HIS A 237 1.39 6.29 0.50
C HIS A 237 1.58 7.04 1.83
N GLN A 238 1.18 6.38 2.91
CA GLN A 238 1.10 6.95 4.25
C GLN A 238 2.41 6.75 5.00
N GLY A 239 3.46 7.44 4.54
CA GLY A 239 4.79 7.36 5.18
C GLY A 239 4.86 8.10 6.52
N SER A 240 4.23 9.27 6.58
CA SER A 240 3.96 10.10 7.77
C SER A 240 3.10 11.28 7.35
N LEU A 241 2.42 11.93 8.29
CA LEU A 241 1.64 13.14 8.02
C LEU A 241 2.53 14.24 7.42
N HIS A 242 3.76 14.37 7.91
CA HIS A 242 4.72 15.34 7.37
C HIS A 242 5.06 15.08 5.90
N ILE A 243 5.21 13.81 5.50
CA ILE A 243 5.45 13.45 4.10
C ILE A 243 4.26 13.82 3.22
N VAL A 244 3.05 13.43 3.62
CA VAL A 244 1.82 13.66 2.84
C VAL A 244 1.59 15.16 2.66
N ASN A 245 1.68 15.94 3.73
CA ASN A 245 1.56 17.39 3.69
C ASN A 245 2.64 18.04 2.83
N SER A 246 3.89 17.60 2.93
CA SER A 246 4.99 18.16 2.14
C SER A 246 4.82 17.90 0.63
N ILE A 247 4.29 16.73 0.25
CA ILE A 247 3.96 16.44 -1.15
C ILE A 247 2.82 17.35 -1.63
N ALA A 248 1.75 17.50 -0.84
CA ALA A 248 0.63 18.37 -1.15
C ALA A 248 1.08 19.83 -1.37
N ASP A 249 1.86 20.37 -0.44
CA ASP A 249 2.42 21.72 -0.51
C ASP A 249 3.32 21.90 -1.75
N THR A 250 4.16 20.89 -2.05
CA THR A 250 5.05 20.94 -3.23
C THR A 250 4.30 20.83 -4.56
N LEU A 251 3.16 20.14 -4.57
CA LEU A 251 2.25 20.09 -5.71
C LEU A 251 1.45 21.40 -5.86
N GLY A 252 1.31 22.17 -4.79
CA GLY A 252 0.45 23.36 -4.75
C GLY A 252 -1.04 23.00 -4.65
N VAL A 253 -1.37 21.84 -4.09
CA VAL A 253 -2.76 21.39 -3.93
C VAL A 253 -3.20 21.49 -2.47
N PRO A 254 -4.50 21.72 -2.20
CA PRO A 254 -5.01 21.77 -0.84
C PRO A 254 -4.80 20.43 -0.11
N ARG A 255 -4.36 20.48 1.16
CA ARG A 255 -4.03 19.28 1.95
C ARG A 255 -5.25 18.38 2.18
N GLU A 256 -6.45 18.94 2.20
CA GLU A 256 -7.72 18.21 2.30
C GLU A 256 -7.99 17.29 1.09
N LYS A 257 -7.35 17.53 -0.06
CA LYS A 257 -7.39 16.58 -1.19
C LYS A 257 -6.45 15.39 -1.00
N CYS A 258 -5.57 15.43 0.01
CA CYS A 258 -4.57 14.39 0.32
C CYS A 258 -4.89 13.74 1.68
N PRO A 259 -5.91 12.86 1.76
CA PRO A 259 -6.34 12.27 3.03
C PRO A 259 -5.19 11.55 3.77
N PHE A 260 -5.26 11.61 5.10
CA PHE A 260 -4.32 10.95 6.00
C PHE A 260 -5.10 10.19 7.09
N ASN A 261 -5.46 8.94 6.78
CA ASN A 261 -6.36 8.13 7.62
C ASN A 261 -5.64 6.97 8.28
N SER A 262 -4.35 7.13 8.57
CA SER A 262 -3.48 6.09 9.13
C SER A 262 -3.06 6.35 10.57
N ALA A 263 -3.65 7.35 11.21
CA ALA A 263 -3.24 7.79 12.54
C ALA A 263 -3.28 6.67 13.59
N GLU A 264 -4.26 5.77 13.51
CA GLU A 264 -4.48 4.73 14.53
C GLU A 264 -3.81 3.38 14.20
N PHE A 265 -3.18 3.25 13.03
CA PHE A 265 -2.57 1.99 12.62
C PHE A 265 -1.18 2.12 11.99
N GLY A 266 -0.71 3.33 11.69
CA GLY A 266 0.63 3.57 11.19
C GLY A 266 0.80 3.31 9.69
N ASN A 267 2.06 3.23 9.28
CA ASN A 267 2.47 2.93 7.92
C ASN A 267 2.39 1.42 7.64
N THR A 268 1.33 1.01 6.94
CA THR A 268 1.09 -0.37 6.47
C THR A 268 1.73 -0.69 5.12
N VAL A 269 2.75 0.08 4.74
CA VAL A 269 3.67 -0.20 3.62
C VAL A 269 2.90 -0.31 2.29
N SER A 270 2.80 -1.50 1.70
CA SER A 270 2.12 -1.71 0.42
C SER A 270 0.60 -1.57 0.54
N SER A 271 0.05 -1.80 1.73
CA SER A 271 -1.39 -1.71 2.02
C SER A 271 -1.88 -0.28 2.28
N SER A 272 -1.00 0.70 2.45
CA SER A 272 -1.41 2.07 2.82
C SER A 272 -2.27 2.76 1.77
N VAL A 273 -1.93 2.64 0.49
CA VAL A 273 -2.72 3.24 -0.60
C VAL A 273 -4.08 2.55 -0.78
N PRO A 274 -4.17 1.21 -0.88
CA PRO A 274 -5.47 0.55 -1.02
C PRO A 274 -6.38 0.71 0.19
N MET A 275 -5.84 0.83 1.41
CA MET A 275 -6.66 1.10 2.61
C MET A 275 -7.41 2.43 2.50
N ILE A 276 -6.72 3.50 2.10
CA ILE A 276 -7.38 4.80 1.90
C ILE A 276 -8.38 4.72 0.74
N LEU A 277 -8.03 4.04 -0.35
CA LEU A 277 -8.95 3.87 -1.47
C LEU A 277 -10.20 3.09 -1.06
N ALA A 278 -10.09 2.13 -0.14
CA ALA A 278 -11.24 1.40 0.39
C ALA A 278 -12.18 2.32 1.19
N GLU A 279 -11.64 3.23 2.00
CA GLU A 279 -12.44 4.21 2.75
C GLU A 279 -13.14 5.23 1.84
N GLU A 280 -12.48 5.65 0.76
CA GLU A 280 -13.03 6.58 -0.24
C GLU A 280 -13.83 5.84 -1.35
N PHE A 281 -13.96 4.51 -1.28
CA PHE A 281 -14.43 3.71 -2.42
C PHE A 281 -15.87 4.02 -2.82
N ASN A 282 -16.70 4.42 -1.85
CA ASN A 282 -18.10 4.79 -2.07
C ASN A 282 -18.32 6.29 -2.22
N ASN A 283 -17.27 7.11 -2.13
CA ASN A 283 -17.35 8.54 -2.34
C ASN A 283 -17.67 8.84 -3.82
N GLN A 284 -18.92 9.19 -4.10
CA GLN A 284 -19.39 9.47 -5.47
C GLN A 284 -18.81 10.76 -6.05
N GLU A 285 -18.34 11.67 -5.20
CA GLU A 285 -17.67 12.91 -5.62
C GLU A 285 -16.23 12.67 -6.09
N MET A 286 -15.62 11.54 -5.70
CA MET A 286 -14.31 11.13 -6.23
C MET A 286 -14.50 10.53 -7.62
N LYS A 287 -14.41 11.36 -8.66
CA LYS A 287 -14.46 10.97 -10.08
C LYS A 287 -13.07 10.66 -10.63
N VAL A 288 -12.07 11.45 -10.24
CA VAL A 288 -10.68 11.31 -10.65
C VAL A 288 -9.76 11.37 -9.45
N ALA A 289 -8.96 10.33 -9.23
CA ALA A 289 -7.99 10.30 -8.14
C ALA A 289 -6.60 9.87 -8.60
N VAL A 290 -5.58 10.42 -7.96
CA VAL A 290 -4.19 9.97 -8.10
C VAL A 290 -3.94 8.86 -7.09
N LEU A 291 -3.35 7.76 -7.54
CA LEU A 291 -2.71 6.78 -6.66
C LEU A 291 -1.20 6.95 -6.76
N ALA A 292 -0.50 7.09 -5.63
CA ALA A 292 0.96 7.14 -5.63
C ALA A 292 1.59 6.41 -4.45
N GLY A 293 2.41 5.40 -4.76
CA GLY A 293 3.19 4.63 -3.80
C GLY A 293 4.69 4.90 -3.94
N PHE A 294 5.42 4.96 -2.83
CA PHE A 294 6.85 5.26 -2.83
C PHE A 294 7.53 4.83 -1.53
N GLY A 295 8.78 4.38 -1.63
CA GLY A 295 9.56 3.97 -0.45
C GLY A 295 10.77 3.16 -0.85
N VAL A 296 10.99 2.03 -0.16
CA VAL A 296 12.11 1.09 -0.33
C VAL A 296 12.43 0.76 -1.80
N GLY A 297 13.73 0.67 -2.11
CA GLY A 297 14.26 0.55 -3.48
C GLY A 297 15.43 1.49 -3.83
N LEU A 298 15.38 2.82 -3.64
CA LEU A 298 14.13 3.54 -3.45
C LEU A 298 13.30 3.47 -4.74
N SER A 299 12.00 3.22 -4.61
CA SER A 299 11.09 3.00 -5.73
C SER A 299 9.85 3.87 -5.60
N TRP A 300 9.20 4.16 -6.71
CA TRP A 300 7.95 4.91 -6.76
C TRP A 300 7.12 4.56 -7.98
N ALA A 301 5.81 4.72 -7.84
CA ALA A 301 4.88 4.59 -8.95
C ALA A 301 3.66 5.47 -8.73
N SER A 302 3.08 5.95 -9.83
CA SER A 302 1.88 6.76 -9.82
C SER A 302 0.97 6.43 -11.00
N THR A 303 -0.34 6.48 -10.78
CA THR A 303 -1.36 6.38 -11.83
C THR A 303 -2.59 7.23 -11.49
N LEU A 304 -3.49 7.39 -12.44
CA LEU A 304 -4.85 7.86 -12.19
C LEU A 304 -5.80 6.69 -12.07
N ILE A 305 -6.87 6.91 -11.31
CA ILE A 305 -8.08 6.11 -11.39
C ILE A 305 -9.27 7.00 -11.74
N PHE A 306 -10.19 6.45 -12.53
CA PHE A 306 -11.40 7.12 -12.99
C PHE A 306 -12.61 6.32 -12.55
N ARG A 307 -13.53 6.95 -11.81
CA ARG A 307 -14.81 6.31 -11.49
C ARG A 307 -15.62 6.17 -12.78
N LYS A 308 -16.06 4.95 -13.07
CA LYS A 308 -17.03 4.72 -14.15
C LYS A 308 -18.39 5.28 -13.72
N ILE A 309 -18.95 6.12 -14.59
CA ILE A 309 -20.29 6.69 -14.48
C ILE A 309 -21.26 5.76 -15.21
#